data_AF-A0A9D7HKS8-F1
#
_entry.id   AF-A0A9D7HKS8-F1
#
_cell.length_a   1.000
_cell.length_b   1.000
_cell.length_c   1.000
_cell.angle_alpha   90.00
_cell.angle_beta   90.00
_cell.angle_gamma   90.00
#
_symmetry.space_group_name_H-M   'P 1'
#
loop_
_entity.id
_entity.type
_entity.pdbx_description
1 polymer ?
#
loop_
_entity_poly.entity_id
_entity_poly.type
_entity_poly.pdbx_seq_one_letter_code
_entity_poly.pdbx_strand_id
1 'polypeptide(L)'
;MRTFTALFAVLATLLGGCTDRPDLQLRLKPGVSTGFDVREAMGTPSMEWKNADGSTTWEFTRMPAGKRNYMATVGADNILREFTQVVSEENFAKVTTGMGKDELRRLLGKPTNTMRLPLKPEDVWSWAYDDVFPREMFFDVTLNNDGKVISTGQRNEYRG
;
A
#
# COMPACT_ATOMS: atom_id res chain seq x y z
N MET A 1 -57.90 2.69 19.86
CA MET A 1 -57.91 2.75 18.38
C MET A 1 -57.27 4.05 17.93
N ARG A 2 -56.12 3.98 17.27
CA ARG A 2 -55.66 4.87 16.19
C ARG A 2 -54.22 4.49 15.81
N THR A 3 -54.14 3.58 14.84
CA THR A 3 -52.92 3.13 14.19
C THR A 3 -52.35 4.25 13.31
N PHE A 4 -51.10 4.64 13.56
CA PHE A 4 -50.33 5.47 12.64
C PHE A 4 -49.30 4.59 11.94
N THR A 5 -49.63 4.18 10.72
CA THR A 5 -48.74 3.46 9.81
C THR A 5 -47.83 4.51 9.16
N ALA A 6 -46.58 4.61 9.60
CA ALA A 6 -45.57 5.43 8.93
C ALA A 6 -44.62 4.50 8.17
N LEU A 7 -44.79 4.51 6.84
CA LEU A 7 -44.01 3.79 5.85
C LEU A 7 -42.57 4.36 5.85
N PHE A 8 -41.61 3.66 6.47
CA PHE A 8 -40.20 4.06 6.41
C PHE A 8 -39.57 3.47 5.15
N ALA A 9 -39.17 4.37 4.24
CA ALA A 9 -38.45 4.04 3.02
C ALA A 9 -37.11 3.36 3.35
N VAL A 10 -36.93 2.14 2.85
CA VAL A 10 -35.66 1.41 2.91
C VAL A 10 -34.71 2.05 1.89
N LEU A 11 -33.91 3.00 2.36
CA LEU A 11 -32.76 3.50 1.61
C LEU A 11 -31.66 2.42 1.70
N ALA A 12 -31.59 1.55 0.69
CA ALA A 12 -30.51 0.58 0.53
C ALA A 12 -29.21 1.34 0.24
N THR A 13 -28.48 1.72 1.28
CA THR A 13 -27.10 2.15 1.20
C THR A 13 -26.27 0.99 0.65
N LEU A 14 -25.90 1.09 -0.62
CA LEU A 14 -24.80 0.34 -1.22
C LEU A 14 -23.53 0.68 -0.45
N LEU A 15 -23.30 -0.04 0.66
CA LEU A 15 -21.99 -0.20 1.28
C LEU A 15 -21.15 -1.07 0.34
N GLY A 16 -20.84 -0.55 -0.84
CA GLY A 16 -19.66 -0.95 -1.60
C GLY A 16 -18.45 -0.45 -0.86
N GLY A 17 -18.19 -1.00 0.33
CA GLY A 17 -16.91 -0.81 0.99
C GLY A 17 -15.84 -1.22 -0.02
N CYS A 18 -14.79 -0.42 -0.15
CA CYS A 18 -13.51 -0.91 -0.68
C CYS A 18 -13.04 -1.99 0.30
N THR A 19 -13.59 -3.20 0.18
CA THR A 19 -13.27 -4.32 1.04
C THR A 19 -12.12 -5.06 0.42
N ASP A 20 -11.00 -5.03 1.12
CA ASP A 20 -10.03 -6.10 1.16
C ASP A 20 -10.74 -7.46 1.07
N ARG A 21 -10.62 -8.17 -0.06
CA ARG A 21 -11.12 -9.55 -0.23
C ARG A 21 -9.97 -10.55 -0.09
N PRO A 22 -9.56 -10.92 1.15
CA PRO A 22 -8.39 -11.76 1.36
C PRO A 22 -8.52 -13.13 0.68
N ASP A 23 -9.73 -13.68 0.59
CA ASP A 23 -10.04 -14.92 -0.10
C ASP A 23 -9.74 -14.86 -1.60
N LEU A 24 -10.09 -13.74 -2.27
CA LEU A 24 -9.77 -13.55 -3.69
C LEU A 24 -8.28 -13.25 -3.90
N GLN A 25 -7.64 -12.56 -2.95
CA GLN A 25 -6.20 -12.26 -3.00
C GLN A 25 -5.35 -13.52 -2.97
N LEU A 26 -5.71 -14.50 -2.12
CA LEU A 26 -5.05 -15.80 -2.08
C LEU A 26 -5.17 -16.59 -3.40
N ARG A 27 -6.10 -16.23 -4.28
CA ARG A 27 -6.35 -16.89 -5.56
C ARG A 27 -5.59 -16.23 -6.72
N LEU A 28 -5.01 -15.04 -6.53
CA LEU A 28 -4.21 -14.38 -7.55
C LEU A 28 -2.92 -15.16 -7.80
N LYS A 29 -2.73 -15.60 -9.05
CA LYS A 29 -1.59 -16.42 -9.46
C LYS A 29 -0.89 -15.77 -10.66
N PRO A 30 0.39 -15.37 -10.52
CA PRO A 30 1.20 -14.95 -11.64
C PRO A 30 1.19 -15.96 -12.80
N GLY A 31 1.10 -15.47 -14.03
CA GLY A 31 1.01 -16.25 -15.26
C GLY A 31 -0.36 -16.84 -15.57
N VAL A 32 -1.34 -16.74 -14.65
CA VAL A 32 -2.69 -17.30 -14.82
C VAL A 32 -3.76 -16.24 -14.64
N SER A 33 -3.71 -15.48 -13.55
CA SER A 33 -4.65 -14.40 -13.29
C SER A 33 -4.44 -13.22 -14.24
N THR A 34 -5.50 -12.45 -14.44
CA THR A 34 -5.52 -11.27 -15.29
C THR A 34 -5.56 -9.99 -14.48
N GLY A 35 -5.34 -8.85 -15.14
CA GLY A 35 -5.59 -7.53 -14.53
C GLY A 35 -7.04 -7.34 -14.08
N PHE A 36 -8.01 -8.03 -14.69
CA PHE A 36 -9.40 -8.00 -14.25
C PHE A 36 -9.58 -8.71 -12.91
N ASP A 37 -9.01 -9.90 -12.76
CA ASP A 37 -9.05 -10.66 -11.50
C ASP A 37 -8.41 -9.88 -10.35
N VAL A 38 -7.29 -9.20 -10.63
CA VAL A 38 -6.63 -8.34 -9.64
C VAL A 38 -7.54 -7.20 -9.21
N ARG A 39 -8.18 -6.48 -10.13
CA ARG A 39 -9.12 -5.39 -9.78
C ARG A 39 -10.37 -5.91 -9.06
N GLU A 40 -10.84 -7.10 -9.39
CA GLU A 40 -11.93 -7.74 -8.65
C GLU A 40 -11.52 -8.08 -7.21
N ALA A 41 -10.29 -8.56 -7.01
CA ALA A 41 -9.78 -8.96 -5.70
C ALA A 41 -9.31 -7.79 -4.83
N MET A 42 -8.77 -6.73 -5.45
CA MET A 42 -8.07 -5.62 -4.79
C MET A 42 -8.81 -4.29 -4.86
N GLY A 43 -9.78 -4.15 -5.76
CA GLY A 43 -10.44 -2.89 -6.05
C GLY A 43 -9.61 -1.96 -6.93
N THR A 44 -9.86 -0.66 -6.80
CA THR A 44 -9.16 0.38 -7.57
C THR A 44 -7.75 0.58 -7.02
N PRO A 45 -6.70 0.57 -7.86
CA PRO A 45 -5.35 0.86 -7.40
C PRO A 45 -5.21 2.31 -6.91
N SER A 46 -4.35 2.52 -5.92
CA SER A 46 -4.02 3.86 -5.41
C SER A 46 -3.05 4.60 -6.32
N MET A 47 -2.26 3.88 -7.11
CA MET A 47 -1.32 4.41 -8.10
C MET A 47 -1.12 3.40 -9.23
N GLU A 48 -0.90 3.89 -10.44
CA GLU A 48 -0.51 3.05 -11.59
C GLU A 48 0.78 3.60 -12.21
N TRP A 49 1.77 2.74 -12.43
CA TRP A 49 3.02 3.07 -13.10
C TRP A 49 3.16 2.28 -14.39
N LYS A 50 3.33 2.99 -15.49
CA LYS A 50 3.72 2.37 -16.76
C LYS A 50 5.19 2.00 -16.71
N ASN A 51 5.51 0.82 -17.23
CA ASN A 51 6.87 0.32 -17.36
C ASN A 51 7.30 0.33 -18.83
N ALA A 52 8.61 0.33 -19.06
CA ALA A 52 9.19 0.43 -20.39
C ALA A 52 8.90 -0.79 -21.28
N ASP A 53 8.64 -1.96 -20.67
CA ASP A 53 8.27 -3.21 -21.34
C ASP A 53 6.78 -3.28 -21.73
N GLY A 54 6.02 -2.22 -21.50
CA GLY A 54 4.59 -2.15 -21.76
C GLY A 54 3.71 -2.71 -20.65
N SER A 55 4.29 -3.27 -19.59
CA SER A 55 3.54 -3.66 -18.39
C SER A 55 3.12 -2.42 -17.58
N THR A 56 2.13 -2.62 -16.70
CA THR A 56 1.71 -1.60 -15.73
C THR A 56 1.76 -2.20 -14.33
N THR A 57 2.47 -1.54 -13.43
CA THR A 57 2.48 -1.88 -12.00
C THR A 57 1.43 -1.06 -11.28
N TRP A 58 0.57 -1.73 -10.53
CA TRP A 58 -0.49 -1.15 -9.73
C TRP A 58 -0.12 -1.22 -8.26
N GLU A 59 -0.28 -0.10 -7.56
CA GLU A 59 -0.15 -0.03 -6.10
C GLU A 59 -1.50 -0.18 -5.42
N PHE A 60 -1.53 -0.92 -4.31
CA PHE A 60 -2.66 -1.00 -3.42
C PHE A 60 -2.22 -0.73 -1.98
N THR A 61 -2.68 0.38 -1.41
CA THR A 61 -2.46 0.75 0.00
C THR A 61 -3.63 0.23 0.84
N ARG A 62 -3.37 -0.56 1.90
CA ARG A 62 -4.42 -1.23 2.67
C ARG A 62 -4.55 -0.69 4.09
N MET A 63 -5.79 -0.61 4.56
CA MET A 63 -6.14 -0.06 5.88
C MET A 63 -6.25 -1.17 6.94
N PRO A 64 -6.12 -0.83 8.25
CA PRO A 64 -5.77 0.49 8.79
C PRO A 64 -4.27 0.78 8.70
N ALA A 65 -3.94 2.00 8.29
CA ALA A 65 -2.61 2.63 8.31
C ALA A 65 -1.54 2.17 7.29
N GLY A 66 -1.91 1.61 6.13
CA GLY A 66 -0.93 1.33 5.06
C GLY A 66 0.12 0.27 5.45
N LYS A 67 -0.14 -0.51 6.51
CA LYS A 67 0.77 -1.55 7.04
C LYS A 67 1.14 -2.62 6.02
N ARG A 68 0.28 -2.79 5.03
CA ARG A 68 0.47 -3.68 3.90
C ARG A 68 0.21 -2.88 2.64
N ASN A 69 1.29 -2.58 1.91
CA ASN A 69 1.18 -2.19 0.52
C ASN A 69 1.39 -3.42 -0.35
N TYR A 70 0.59 -3.54 -1.39
CA TYR A 70 0.76 -4.56 -2.43
C TYR A 70 1.11 -3.90 -3.75
N MET A 71 1.91 -4.58 -4.54
CA MET A 71 2.10 -4.25 -5.95
C MET A 71 1.68 -5.41 -6.82
N ALA A 72 0.97 -5.09 -7.91
CA ALA A 72 0.62 -6.04 -8.95
C ALA A 72 1.19 -5.55 -10.28
N THR A 73 2.08 -6.31 -10.91
CA THR A 73 2.58 -5.99 -12.25
C THR A 73 1.77 -6.78 -13.27
N VAL A 74 1.05 -6.09 -14.15
CA VAL A 74 0.21 -6.69 -15.20
C VAL A 74 0.84 -6.41 -16.56
N GLY A 75 1.04 -7.46 -17.35
CA GLY A 75 1.61 -7.37 -18.70
C GLY A 75 0.68 -6.66 -19.69
N ALA A 76 1.23 -6.27 -20.85
CA ALA A 76 0.46 -5.67 -21.94
C ALA A 76 -0.64 -6.61 -22.50
N ASP A 77 -0.49 -7.92 -22.29
CA ASP A 77 -1.47 -8.97 -22.58
C ASP A 77 -2.53 -9.15 -21.47
N ASN A 78 -2.54 -8.23 -20.49
CA ASN A 78 -3.43 -8.24 -19.33
C ASN A 78 -3.23 -9.45 -18.40
N ILE A 79 -2.11 -10.16 -18.49
CA ILE A 79 -1.77 -11.26 -17.58
C ILE A 79 -0.94 -10.75 -16.39
N LEU A 80 -1.31 -11.16 -15.18
CA LEU A 80 -0.58 -10.87 -13.95
C LEU A 80 0.81 -11.49 -14.02
N ARG A 81 1.85 -10.68 -13.86
CA ARG A 81 3.27 -11.09 -13.85
C ARG A 81 3.82 -11.24 -12.44
N GLU A 82 3.40 -10.38 -11.54
CA GLU A 82 3.87 -10.36 -10.16
C GLU A 82 2.78 -9.81 -9.24
N PHE A 83 2.65 -10.36 -8.04
CA PHE A 83 1.80 -9.84 -6.98
C PHE A 83 2.48 -10.04 -5.62
N THR A 84 2.89 -8.94 -4.99
CA THR A 84 3.79 -9.00 -3.82
C THR A 84 3.38 -7.97 -2.76
N GLN A 85 3.43 -8.35 -1.47
CA GLN A 85 3.38 -7.40 -0.36
C GLN A 85 4.76 -6.73 -0.25
N VAL A 86 4.81 -5.42 -0.48
CA VAL A 86 6.08 -4.72 -0.68
C VAL A 86 6.68 -4.11 0.59
N VAL A 87 5.87 -3.94 1.65
CA VAL A 87 6.35 -3.54 2.98
C VAL A 87 6.81 -4.78 3.73
N SER A 88 8.08 -5.15 3.54
CA SER A 88 8.70 -6.35 4.10
C SER A 88 10.18 -6.12 4.41
N GLU A 89 10.73 -6.90 5.36
CA GLU A 89 12.16 -6.81 5.71
C GLU A 89 13.08 -7.08 4.52
N GLU A 90 12.68 -7.98 3.63
CA GLU A 90 13.42 -8.27 2.39
C GLU A 90 13.56 -7.03 1.51
N ASN A 91 12.49 -6.25 1.35
CA ASN A 91 12.54 -5.02 0.56
C ASN A 91 13.20 -3.87 1.31
N PHE A 92 13.10 -3.82 2.64
CA PHE A 92 13.84 -2.83 3.44
C PHE A 92 15.36 -2.98 3.25
N ALA A 93 15.86 -4.21 3.18
CA ALA A 93 17.28 -4.49 2.93
C ALA A 93 17.76 -4.04 1.53
N LYS A 94 16.83 -3.83 0.58
CA LYS A 94 17.15 -3.33 -0.78
C LYS A 94 17.29 -1.80 -0.82
N VAL A 95 16.88 -1.08 0.23
CA VAL A 95 17.02 0.38 0.31
C VAL A 95 18.48 0.75 0.55
N THR A 96 19.03 1.59 -0.32
CA THR A 96 20.43 2.01 -0.27
C THR A 96 20.57 3.54 -0.31
N THR A 97 21.70 4.04 0.19
CA THR A 97 22.02 5.48 0.15
C THR A 97 22.09 5.98 -1.30
N GLY A 98 21.51 7.15 -1.58
CA GLY A 98 21.43 7.73 -2.92
C GLY A 98 20.19 7.33 -3.72
N MET A 99 19.42 6.33 -3.26
CA MET A 99 18.12 5.96 -3.84
C MET A 99 17.16 7.16 -3.84
N GLY A 100 16.37 7.30 -4.90
CA GLY A 100 15.41 8.41 -5.04
C GLY A 100 14.01 8.10 -4.47
N LYS A 101 13.21 9.15 -4.25
CA LYS A 101 11.80 9.04 -3.82
C LYS A 101 10.96 8.11 -4.71
N ASP A 102 11.08 8.22 -6.02
CA ASP A 102 10.29 7.37 -6.95
C ASP A 102 10.69 5.90 -6.88
N GLU A 103 11.99 5.63 -6.70
CA GLU A 103 12.52 4.28 -6.53
C GLU A 103 12.02 3.65 -5.22
N LEU A 104 12.03 4.42 -4.11
CA LEU A 104 11.40 4.01 -2.85
C LEU A 104 9.91 3.72 -3.02
N ARG A 105 9.18 4.58 -3.74
CA ARG A 105 7.74 4.37 -3.97
C ARG A 105 7.48 3.10 -4.79
N ARG A 106 8.33 2.78 -5.76
CA ARG A 106 8.28 1.53 -6.53
C ARG A 106 8.70 0.31 -5.72
N LEU A 107 9.55 0.47 -4.71
CA LEU A 107 10.03 -0.63 -3.88
C LEU A 107 9.12 -0.94 -2.69
N LEU A 108 8.53 0.07 -2.04
CA LEU A 108 7.81 -0.07 -0.76
C LEU A 108 6.36 0.42 -0.80
N GLY A 109 5.92 1.03 -1.91
CA GLY A 109 4.59 1.65 -1.96
C GLY A 109 4.52 2.92 -1.11
N LYS A 110 3.30 3.41 -0.86
CA LYS A 110 3.08 4.71 -0.20
C LYS A 110 3.49 4.63 1.27
N PRO A 111 4.29 5.58 1.77
CA PRO A 111 4.64 5.62 3.19
C PRO A 111 3.38 5.83 4.03
N THR A 112 3.37 5.23 5.22
CA THR A 112 2.34 5.45 6.25
C THR A 112 2.38 6.90 6.75
N ASN A 113 3.59 7.46 6.94
CA ASN A 113 3.78 8.83 7.38
C ASN A 113 4.93 9.50 6.62
N THR A 114 4.83 10.82 6.44
CA THR A 114 5.90 11.67 5.91
C THR A 114 6.05 12.90 6.78
N MET A 115 7.25 13.14 7.30
CA MET A 115 7.55 14.26 8.19
C MET A 115 8.76 15.04 7.69
N ARG A 116 8.68 16.38 7.68
CA ARG A 116 9.85 17.25 7.50
C ARG A 116 10.44 17.57 8.87
N LEU A 117 11.75 17.40 9.05
CA LEU A 117 12.39 17.78 10.30
C LEU A 117 12.44 19.32 10.44
N PRO A 118 12.15 19.88 11.62
CA PRO A 118 12.10 21.34 11.80
C PRO A 118 13.49 22.00 11.85
N LEU A 119 14.50 21.28 12.34
CA LEU A 119 15.86 21.81 12.56
C LEU A 119 16.85 21.42 11.46
N LYS A 120 16.48 20.45 10.61
CA LYS A 120 17.27 19.98 9.48
C LYS A 120 16.37 19.93 8.26
N PRO A 121 16.83 20.35 7.08
CA PRO A 121 16.01 20.33 5.89
C PRO A 121 16.00 18.90 5.29
N GLU A 122 15.52 17.94 6.08
CA GLU A 122 15.47 16.52 5.76
C GLU A 122 14.01 16.04 5.88
N ASP A 123 13.61 15.13 4.98
CA ASP A 123 12.32 14.43 5.06
C ASP A 123 12.54 13.05 5.70
N VAL A 124 11.60 12.59 6.51
CA VAL A 124 11.52 11.22 7.02
C VAL A 124 10.26 10.60 6.48
N TRP A 125 10.41 9.49 5.75
CA TRP A 125 9.31 8.67 5.27
C TRP A 125 9.27 7.38 6.07
N SER A 126 8.10 7.02 6.58
CA SER A 126 7.92 5.89 7.47
C SER A 126 6.89 4.92 6.93
N TRP A 127 7.21 3.63 6.96
CA TRP A 127 6.27 2.54 6.68
C TRP A 127 6.03 1.75 7.96
N ALA A 128 4.78 1.74 8.43
CA ALA A 128 4.36 0.81 9.46
C ALA A 128 4.36 -0.61 8.86
N TYR A 129 4.75 -1.62 9.63
CA TYR A 129 4.68 -3.02 9.19
C TYR A 129 4.19 -3.92 10.33
N ASP A 130 3.80 -5.15 9.96
CA ASP A 130 3.12 -6.07 10.87
C ASP A 130 3.96 -6.36 12.14
N ASP A 131 3.23 -6.55 13.24
CA ASP A 131 3.58 -6.18 14.62
C ASP A 131 3.53 -7.42 15.54
N VAL A 132 4.41 -7.46 16.55
CA VAL A 132 4.29 -8.31 17.74
C VAL A 132 3.67 -7.47 18.87
N PHE A 133 2.39 -7.69 19.15
CA PHE A 133 1.63 -6.92 20.14
C PHE A 133 2.41 -6.83 21.47
N PRO A 134 2.53 -5.64 22.11
CA PRO A 134 1.77 -4.40 21.89
C PRO A 134 2.52 -3.28 21.11
N ARG A 135 3.51 -3.59 20.26
CA ARG A 135 4.41 -2.58 19.67
C ARG A 135 4.25 -2.42 18.16
N GLU A 136 3.86 -1.24 17.72
CA GLU A 136 3.89 -0.91 16.29
C GLU A 136 5.33 -0.71 15.81
N MET A 137 5.70 -1.37 14.71
CA MET A 137 7.02 -1.27 14.11
C MET A 137 6.99 -0.36 12.88
N PHE A 138 8.02 0.47 12.73
CA PHE A 138 8.20 1.34 11.57
C PHE A 138 9.58 1.16 10.97
N PHE A 139 9.63 1.15 9.64
CA PHE A 139 10.85 1.35 8.88
C PHE A 139 10.89 2.81 8.40
N ASP A 140 11.89 3.56 8.86
CA ASP A 140 12.10 4.96 8.55
C ASP A 140 13.21 5.13 7.52
N VAL A 141 12.98 6.00 6.55
CA VAL A 141 13.95 6.41 5.55
C VAL A 141 14.12 7.92 5.62
N THR A 142 15.33 8.38 5.92
CA THR A 142 15.69 9.80 5.93
C THR A 142 16.20 10.20 4.56
N LEU A 143 15.69 11.30 4.06
CA LEU A 143 15.97 11.86 2.74
C LEU A 143 16.57 13.25 2.90
N ASN A 144 17.60 13.55 2.10
CA ASN A 144 18.13 14.91 2.01
C ASN A 144 17.19 15.84 1.22
N ASN A 145 17.60 17.10 1.06
CA ASN A 145 16.86 18.11 0.30
C ASN A 145 16.56 17.73 -1.16
N ASP A 146 17.42 16.92 -1.77
CA ASP A 146 17.25 16.44 -3.15
C ASP A 146 16.34 15.21 -3.24
N GLY A 147 15.79 14.76 -2.10
CA GLY A 147 14.96 13.56 -2.03
C GLY A 147 15.74 12.26 -2.21
N LYS A 148 17.01 12.24 -1.82
CA LYS A 148 17.88 11.06 -1.85
C LYS A 148 18.05 10.46 -0.46
N VAL A 149 18.03 9.13 -0.39
CA VAL A 149 18.26 8.38 0.86
C VAL A 149 19.62 8.71 1.43
N ILE A 150 19.66 9.09 2.70
CA ILE A 150 20.89 9.30 3.47
C ILE A 150 21.04 8.32 4.63
N SER A 151 19.92 7.82 5.18
CA SER A 151 19.93 6.82 6.24
C SER A 151 18.60 6.08 6.32
N THR A 152 18.63 4.90 6.92
CA THR A 152 17.45 4.11 7.27
C THR A 152 17.49 3.74 8.74
N GLY A 153 16.33 3.54 9.35
CA GLY A 153 16.21 3.12 10.75
C GLY A 153 14.96 2.28 10.97
N GLN A 154 14.93 1.54 12.07
CA GLN A 154 13.73 0.90 12.56
C GLN A 154 13.40 1.45 13.94
N ARG A 155 12.13 1.78 14.18
CA ARG A 155 11.64 2.22 15.48
C ARG A 155 10.41 1.41 15.88
N ASN A 156 10.20 1.32 17.18
CA ASN A 156 9.00 0.75 17.76
C ASN A 156 8.24 1.82 18.57
N GLU A 157 6.93 1.76 18.52
CA GLU A 157 6.05 2.64 19.30
C GLU A 157 5.06 1.79 20.09
N TYR A 158 4.85 2.15 21.36
CA TYR A 158 3.83 1.51 22.17
C TYR A 158 2.46 1.97 21.69
N ARG A 159 1.56 1.02 21.43
CA ARG A 159 0.15 1.36 21.30
C ARG A 159 -0.35 1.82 22.67
N GLY A 160 -0.85 3.06 22.74
CA GLY A 160 -1.42 3.66 23.95
C GLY A 160 -2.71 3.00 24.41
#